data_AF-A0A9P5QP26-F1
#
_entry.id   AF-A0A9P5QP26-F1
#
_cell.length_a   1.000
_cell.length_b   1.000
_cell.length_c   1.000
_cell.angle_alpha   90.00
_cell.angle_beta   90.00
_cell.angle_gamma   90.00
#
_symmetry.space_group_name_H-M   'P 1'
#
loop_
_entity.id
_entity.type
_entity.pdbx_description
1 polymer ?
#
loop_
_entity_poly.entity_id
_entity_poly.type
_entity_poly.pdbx_seq_one_letter_code
_entity_poly.pdbx_strand_id
1 'polypeptide(L)'
;MRSFSIVVAADLANGIGLNGGLPWRLRKDMAFFAKITSKVINNNNQQHHQPLKHLNACIMGRRTWESIPTKFRPLISRFNVIVSRNPHYLDDKPEKNNPLVALAPSLEAALDLIESLQPSSSDSSQSSSLSAAAMAAASILPSPLPLVPETPVVTSTSSITPKIHIDRIFLIGGAQLYDQGVSSKDCHHIFLTRIHTTVDCDTFFPKLSESEYKLLSSSESHAFLEQYLQEPVEGGIIEEAGFNYEYTVYNRI
;
A
#
# COMPACT_ATOMS: atom_id res chain seq x y z
N MET A 1 3.36 4.38 -13.75
CA MET A 1 1.90 4.27 -13.48
C MET A 1 1.75 3.56 -12.16
N ARG A 2 1.06 4.16 -11.19
CA ARG A 2 1.07 3.75 -9.76
C ARG A 2 -0.01 2.68 -9.50
N SER A 3 0.05 1.56 -10.23
CA SER A 3 -0.99 0.52 -10.14
C SER A 3 -1.02 -0.14 -8.77
N PHE A 4 -2.23 -0.34 -8.23
CA PHE A 4 -2.45 -1.06 -6.98
C PHE A 4 -3.61 -2.04 -7.09
N SER A 5 -3.75 -2.89 -6.08
CA SER A 5 -4.85 -3.85 -5.95
C SER A 5 -5.55 -3.68 -4.62
N ILE A 6 -6.85 -3.94 -4.56
CA ILE A 6 -7.62 -3.97 -3.32
C ILE A 6 -7.62 -5.40 -2.78
N VAL A 7 -7.50 -5.55 -1.46
CA VAL A 7 -7.75 -6.83 -0.76
C VAL A 7 -8.84 -6.58 0.28
N VAL A 8 -9.90 -7.37 0.24
CA VAL A 8 -11.07 -7.20 1.11
C VAL A 8 -11.79 -8.53 1.33
N ALA A 9 -12.40 -8.71 2.51
CA ALA A 9 -13.38 -9.77 2.76
C ALA A 9 -14.74 -9.10 2.99
N ALA A 10 -15.78 -9.56 2.29
CA ALA A 10 -17.12 -8.98 2.40
C ALA A 10 -18.20 -10.05 2.31
N ASP A 11 -19.28 -9.85 3.06
CA ASP A 11 -20.47 -10.70 3.04
C ASP A 11 -21.35 -10.45 1.80
N LEU A 12 -22.50 -11.13 1.67
CA LEU A 12 -23.40 -10.95 0.51
C LEU A 12 -24.04 -9.55 0.42
N ALA A 13 -24.10 -8.81 1.53
CA ALA A 13 -24.59 -7.43 1.59
C ALA A 13 -23.46 -6.39 1.45
N ASN A 14 -22.24 -6.83 1.11
CA ASN A 14 -21.01 -6.04 1.11
C ASN A 14 -20.60 -5.49 2.48
N GLY A 15 -21.09 -6.06 3.57
CA GLY A 15 -20.63 -5.77 4.92
C GLY A 15 -19.18 -6.23 5.10
N ILE A 16 -18.35 -5.38 5.71
CA ILE A 16 -16.90 -5.63 5.94
C ILE A 16 -16.47 -5.43 7.38
N GLY A 17 -17.33 -4.86 8.22
CA GLY A 17 -16.96 -4.48 9.57
C GLY A 17 -18.16 -4.23 10.46
N LEU A 18 -17.95 -4.50 11.75
CA LEU A 18 -18.88 -4.23 12.83
C LEU A 18 -18.09 -3.77 14.05
N ASN A 19 -18.47 -2.64 14.66
CA ASN A 19 -17.86 -2.08 15.87
C ASN A 19 -16.33 -1.93 15.79
N GLY A 20 -15.81 -1.58 14.61
CA GLY A 20 -14.37 -1.38 14.39
C GLY A 20 -13.56 -2.67 14.31
N GLY A 21 -14.18 -3.84 14.07
CA GLY A 21 -13.51 -5.11 13.82
C GLY A 21 -14.18 -5.91 12.70
N LEU A 22 -13.63 -7.09 12.41
CA LEU A 22 -14.25 -8.06 11.50
C LEU A 22 -15.37 -8.82 12.23
N PRO A 23 -16.55 -9.00 11.63
CA PRO A 23 -17.67 -9.72 12.25
C PRO A 23 -17.50 -11.25 12.22
N TRP A 24 -16.42 -11.75 11.62
CA TRP A 24 -16.05 -13.17 11.57
C TRP A 24 -14.61 -13.39 12.00
N ARG A 25 -14.27 -14.66 12.27
CA ARG A 25 -12.90 -15.10 12.61
C ARG A 25 -12.50 -16.29 11.73
N LEU A 26 -11.97 -15.98 10.56
CA LEU A 26 -11.58 -16.96 9.54
C LEU A 26 -10.05 -16.98 9.44
N ARG A 27 -9.40 -17.98 10.05
CA ARG A 27 -7.94 -18.07 10.11
C ARG A 27 -7.34 -18.41 8.75
N LYS A 28 -8.01 -19.22 7.94
CA LYS A 28 -7.57 -19.54 6.58
C LYS A 28 -7.59 -18.30 5.70
N ASP A 29 -8.66 -17.49 5.78
CA ASP A 29 -8.73 -16.20 5.08
C ASP A 29 -7.64 -15.23 5.55
N MET A 30 -7.37 -15.13 6.85
CA MET A 30 -6.26 -14.31 7.35
C MET A 30 -4.88 -14.80 6.87
N ALA A 31 -4.70 -16.11 6.73
CA ALA A 31 -3.48 -16.68 6.13
C ALA A 31 -3.38 -16.33 4.63
N PHE A 32 -4.49 -16.38 3.89
CA PHE A 32 -4.56 -15.93 2.50
C PHE A 32 -4.26 -14.43 2.37
N PHE A 33 -4.87 -13.58 3.20
CA PHE A 33 -4.59 -12.14 3.28
C PHE A 33 -3.10 -11.86 3.53
N ALA A 34 -2.51 -12.54 4.52
CA ALA A 34 -1.08 -12.38 4.81
C ALA A 34 -0.23 -12.76 3.60
N LYS A 35 -0.52 -13.92 3.01
CA LYS A 35 0.16 -14.45 1.82
C LYS A 35 0.08 -13.48 0.64
N ILE A 36 -1.12 -13.07 0.23
CA ILE A 36 -1.30 -12.21 -0.96
C ILE A 36 -0.65 -10.84 -0.78
N THR A 37 -0.69 -10.29 0.43
CA THR A 37 -0.12 -8.98 0.71
C THR A 37 1.38 -9.00 0.99
N SER A 38 2.00 -10.14 1.36
CA SER A 38 3.43 -10.19 1.69
C SER A 38 4.31 -10.93 0.68
N LYS A 39 3.73 -11.75 -0.21
CA LYS A 39 4.50 -12.52 -1.18
C LYS A 39 5.14 -11.58 -2.21
N VAL A 40 6.46 -11.56 -2.20
CA VAL A 40 7.31 -10.93 -3.22
C VAL A 40 7.70 -12.01 -4.23
N ILE A 41 7.57 -11.70 -5.51
CA ILE A 41 8.00 -12.59 -6.60
C ILE A 41 9.34 -12.06 -7.13
N ASN A 42 10.44 -12.68 -6.72
CA ASN A 42 11.77 -12.33 -7.21
C ASN A 42 11.94 -12.81 -8.66
N ASN A 43 11.81 -11.91 -9.63
CA ASN A 43 12.05 -12.24 -11.04
C ASN A 43 13.52 -12.11 -11.48
N ASN A 44 14.42 -11.67 -10.60
CA ASN A 44 15.79 -11.35 -10.99
C ASN A 44 16.85 -12.24 -10.30
N ASN A 45 17.48 -13.08 -11.14
CA ASN A 45 18.84 -13.58 -10.98
C ASN A 45 19.87 -12.43 -11.07
N GLN A 46 19.74 -11.38 -10.26
CA GLN A 46 20.75 -10.33 -10.21
C GLN A 46 21.74 -10.60 -9.09
N GLN A 47 22.91 -11.08 -9.52
CA GLN A 47 24.11 -11.24 -8.72
C GLN A 47 24.51 -9.91 -8.07
N HIS A 48 24.92 -10.01 -6.80
CA HIS A 48 25.81 -9.12 -6.06
C HIS A 48 25.81 -7.66 -6.50
N HIS A 49 25.06 -6.77 -5.84
CA HIS A 49 25.45 -5.40 -5.47
C HIS A 49 24.37 -4.87 -4.51
N GLN A 50 24.60 -4.98 -3.19
CA GLN A 50 23.74 -4.58 -2.06
C GLN A 50 22.28 -5.10 -2.09
N PRO A 51 21.83 -5.97 -1.15
CA PRO A 51 20.47 -6.49 -1.17
C PRO A 51 19.47 -5.38 -0.86
N LEU A 52 18.86 -4.80 -1.91
CA LEU A 52 17.63 -4.04 -1.76
C LEU A 52 16.61 -4.93 -1.05
N LYS A 53 15.94 -4.39 -0.03
CA LYS A 53 14.87 -5.13 0.64
C LYS A 53 13.62 -5.00 -0.20
N HIS A 54 13.26 -6.07 -0.91
CA HIS A 54 12.00 -6.15 -1.66
C HIS A 54 10.84 -6.42 -0.72
N LEU A 55 9.79 -5.61 -0.84
CA LEU A 55 8.60 -5.67 0.00
C LEU A 55 7.38 -5.32 -0.84
N ASN A 56 6.21 -5.78 -0.42
CA ASN A 56 4.96 -5.18 -0.86
C ASN A 56 4.58 -4.04 0.08
N ALA A 57 3.76 -3.10 -0.40
CA ALA A 57 3.16 -2.05 0.41
C ALA A 57 1.69 -2.34 0.73
N CYS A 58 1.27 -1.99 1.95
CA CYS A 58 -0.12 -2.02 2.40
C CYS A 58 -0.53 -0.61 2.83
N ILE A 59 -1.48 -0.04 2.10
CA ILE A 59 -2.10 1.25 2.40
C ILE A 59 -3.39 0.97 3.17
N MET A 60 -3.59 1.66 4.29
CA MET A 60 -4.80 1.54 5.09
C MET A 60 -5.19 2.82 5.79
N GLY A 61 -6.47 2.99 6.10
CA GLY A 61 -6.95 4.13 6.87
C GLY A 61 -6.63 3.98 8.36
N ARG A 62 -6.52 5.10 9.08
CA ARG A 62 -6.31 5.12 10.53
C ARG A 62 -7.21 4.15 11.32
N ARG A 63 -8.53 4.11 11.04
CA ARG A 63 -9.46 3.22 11.75
C ARG A 63 -9.11 1.75 11.57
N THR A 64 -8.74 1.35 10.35
CA THR A 64 -8.27 -0.01 10.05
C THR A 64 -6.98 -0.31 10.79
N TRP A 65 -6.02 0.62 10.79
CA TRP A 65 -4.80 0.47 11.59
C TRP A 65 -5.10 0.29 13.09
N GLU A 66 -6.04 1.07 13.64
CA GLU A 66 -6.45 0.99 15.04
C GLU A 66 -7.14 -0.34 15.38
N SER A 67 -7.87 -0.94 14.43
CA SER A 67 -8.53 -2.24 14.60
C SER A 67 -7.58 -3.44 14.64
N ILE A 68 -6.37 -3.31 14.08
CA ILE A 68 -5.38 -4.38 14.08
C ILE A 68 -4.80 -4.50 15.50
N PRO A 69 -4.84 -5.70 16.13
CA PRO A 69 -4.26 -5.89 17.45
C PRO A 69 -2.79 -5.46 17.49
N THR A 70 -2.37 -4.79 18.56
CA THR A 70 -1.03 -4.20 18.72
C THR A 70 0.11 -5.18 18.42
N LYS A 71 -0.04 -6.46 18.82
CA LYS A 71 0.94 -7.52 18.54
C LYS A 71 1.17 -7.85 17.06
N PHE A 72 0.25 -7.44 16.19
CA PHE A 72 0.31 -7.62 14.74
C PHE A 72 0.60 -6.31 14.00
N ARG A 73 0.90 -5.22 14.73
CA ARG A 73 1.31 -3.93 14.15
C ARG A 73 2.81 -3.70 14.32
N PRO A 74 3.51 -3.24 13.28
CA PRO A 74 3.06 -3.19 11.88
C PRO A 74 2.84 -4.59 11.29
N LEU A 75 2.16 -4.66 10.14
CA LEU A 75 2.08 -5.90 9.39
C LEU A 75 3.48 -6.33 8.94
N ILE A 76 3.98 -7.43 9.51
CA ILE A 76 5.34 -7.92 9.28
C ILE A 76 5.56 -8.20 7.79
N SER A 77 6.79 -7.94 7.31
CA SER A 77 7.23 -8.13 5.92
C SER A 77 6.48 -7.31 4.88
N ARG A 78 5.91 -6.17 5.28
CA ARG A 78 5.26 -5.20 4.39
C ARG A 78 5.67 -3.78 4.76
N PHE A 79 5.66 -2.89 3.79
CA PHE A 79 5.72 -1.45 4.03
C PHE A 79 4.30 -0.96 4.34
N ASN A 80 4.07 -0.39 5.52
CA ASN A 80 2.74 -0.02 6.00
C ASN A 80 2.55 1.49 5.86
N VAL A 81 1.53 1.93 5.13
CA VAL A 81 1.19 3.35 5.00
C VAL A 81 -0.17 3.60 5.62
N ILE A 82 -0.21 4.45 6.63
CA ILE A 82 -1.42 4.83 7.35
C ILE A 82 -1.92 6.14 6.76
N VAL A 83 -3.16 6.16 6.27
CA VAL A 83 -3.80 7.38 5.78
C VAL A 83 -4.57 8.05 6.92
N SER A 84 -4.18 9.26 7.25
CA SER A 84 -4.80 10.08 8.30
C SER A 84 -4.61 11.57 8.01
N ARG A 85 -5.64 12.37 8.31
CA ARG A 85 -5.58 13.83 8.22
C ARG A 85 -4.82 14.48 9.39
N ASN A 86 -4.56 13.73 10.46
CA ASN A 86 -3.76 14.22 11.59
C ASN A 86 -2.27 13.95 11.30
N PRO A 87 -1.45 14.97 11.02
CA PRO A 87 -0.03 14.80 10.70
C PRO A 87 0.80 14.32 11.90
N HIS A 88 0.28 14.48 13.12
CA HIS A 88 0.92 14.09 14.37
C HIS A 88 0.43 12.73 14.89
N TYR A 89 -0.34 11.96 14.10
CA TYR A 89 -0.98 10.73 14.56
C TYR A 89 0.01 9.67 15.10
N LEU A 90 1.23 9.63 14.57
CA LEU A 90 2.26 8.68 15.00
C LEU A 90 3.12 9.18 16.17
N ASP A 91 3.01 10.45 16.59
CA ASP A 91 3.97 11.07 17.52
C ASP A 91 4.05 10.39 18.88
N ASP A 92 2.95 9.80 19.30
CA ASP A 92 2.70 9.12 20.58
C ASP A 92 2.54 7.60 20.42
N LYS A 93 2.87 7.05 19.24
CA LYS A 93 2.73 5.62 18.92
C LYS A 93 4.09 4.90 18.92
N PRO A 94 4.16 3.62 19.33
CA PRO A 94 5.40 2.87 19.32
C PRO A 94 6.00 2.71 17.92
N GLU A 95 5.20 2.86 16.87
CA GLU A 95 5.62 2.74 15.48
C GLU A 95 6.26 4.01 14.89
N LYS A 96 6.32 5.14 15.62
CA LYS A 96 6.83 6.44 15.13
C LYS A 96 8.15 6.37 14.37
N ASN A 97 9.11 5.62 14.90
CA ASN A 97 10.46 5.51 14.35
C ASN A 97 10.67 4.20 13.56
N ASN A 98 9.59 3.49 13.23
CA ASN A 98 9.69 2.25 12.48
C ASN A 98 9.90 2.57 10.98
N PRO A 99 11.00 2.14 10.34
CA PRO A 99 11.29 2.46 8.95
C PRO A 99 10.32 1.79 7.95
N LEU A 100 9.47 0.87 8.40
CA LEU A 100 8.45 0.21 7.60
C LEU A 100 7.03 0.76 7.84
N VAL A 101 6.91 1.88 8.55
CA VAL A 101 5.63 2.56 8.82
C VAL A 101 5.74 4.00 8.37
N ALA A 102 4.78 4.44 7.57
CA ALA A 102 4.66 5.81 7.13
C ALA A 102 3.25 6.36 7.34
N LEU A 103 3.14 7.68 7.39
CA LEU A 103 1.90 8.43 7.50
C LEU A 103 1.70 9.24 6.21
N ALA A 104 0.50 9.21 5.65
CA ALA A 104 0.12 10.00 4.50
C ALA A 104 -1.23 10.71 4.72
N PRO A 105 -1.44 11.92 4.19
CA PRO A 105 -2.69 12.66 4.36
C PRO A 105 -3.84 12.17 3.46
N SER A 106 -3.54 11.44 2.38
CA SER A 106 -4.50 10.94 1.40
C SER A 106 -4.01 9.67 0.71
N LEU A 107 -4.89 9.00 -0.05
CA LEU A 107 -4.50 7.87 -0.90
C LEU A 107 -3.45 8.27 -1.93
N GLU A 108 -3.65 9.41 -2.61
CA GLU A 108 -2.70 9.93 -3.61
C GLU A 108 -1.31 10.20 -2.99
N ALA A 109 -1.26 10.86 -1.84
CA ALA A 109 0.01 11.12 -1.16
C ALA A 109 0.70 9.84 -0.69
N ALA A 110 -0.07 8.79 -0.34
CA ALA A 110 0.48 7.48 -0.03
C ALA A 110 1.11 6.81 -1.26
N LEU A 111 0.47 6.93 -2.42
CA LEU A 111 0.98 6.41 -3.69
C LEU A 111 2.23 7.17 -4.14
N ASP A 112 2.23 8.51 -4.06
CA ASP A 112 3.41 9.36 -4.33
C ASP A 112 4.59 9.00 -3.43
N LEU A 113 4.33 8.79 -2.13
CA LEU A 113 5.36 8.39 -1.18
C LEU A 113 5.98 7.06 -1.60
N ILE A 114 5.18 6.05 -1.93
CA ILE A 114 5.66 4.73 -2.35
C ILE A 114 6.48 4.80 -3.65
N GLU A 115 6.05 5.62 -4.60
CA GLU A 115 6.77 5.84 -5.86
C GLU A 115 8.14 6.49 -5.60
N SER A 116 8.21 7.46 -4.69
CA SER A 116 9.47 8.12 -4.31
C SER A 116 10.50 7.20 -3.65
N LEU A 117 10.06 6.07 -3.09
CA LEU A 117 10.96 5.06 -2.49
C LEU A 117 11.64 4.18 -3.56
N GLN A 118 11.11 4.15 -4.78
CA GLN A 118 11.69 3.34 -5.84
C GLN A 118 13.00 3.96 -6.34
N PRO A 119 14.07 3.17 -6.53
CA PRO A 119 15.26 3.67 -7.19
C PRO A 119 14.89 4.17 -8.59
N SER A 120 15.15 5.46 -8.87
CA SER A 120 14.92 6.05 -10.17
C SER A 120 15.62 5.23 -11.24
N SER A 121 14.87 4.71 -12.21
CA SER A 121 15.38 3.98 -13.38
C SER A 121 16.07 4.90 -14.41
N SER A 122 16.76 5.94 -13.93
CA SER A 122 17.45 6.95 -14.73
C SER A 122 18.88 7.11 -14.24
N ASP A 123 19.70 6.11 -14.50
CA ASP A 123 21.15 6.31 -14.61
C ASP A 123 21.63 5.60 -15.87
N SER A 124 21.19 6.12 -17.01
CA SER A 124 21.79 5.86 -18.31
C SER A 124 22.04 7.21 -18.98
N SER A 125 23.32 7.54 -19.08
CA SER A 125 23.92 8.59 -19.92
C SER A 125 23.48 10.04 -19.64
N GLN A 126 24.35 10.82 -18.98
CA GLN A 126 25.14 11.86 -19.65
C GLN A 126 26.43 12.14 -18.87
N SER A 127 27.55 11.62 -19.39
CA SER A 127 28.87 12.21 -19.22
C SER A 127 29.15 13.14 -20.41
N SER A 128 30.10 14.06 -20.23
CA SER A 128 30.55 15.14 -21.13
C SER A 128 29.75 16.46 -20.94
N SER A 129 30.37 17.62 -20.74
CA SER A 129 31.75 18.06 -20.95
C SER A 129 32.08 19.27 -20.05
N LEU A 130 33.35 19.35 -19.65
CA LEU A 130 33.96 20.54 -19.07
C LEU A 130 34.07 21.63 -20.15
N SER A 131 33.73 22.87 -19.79
CA SER A 131 34.23 24.07 -20.48
C SER A 131 34.40 25.20 -19.47
N ALA A 132 35.63 25.69 -19.38
CA ALA A 132 36.08 26.76 -18.50
C ALA A 132 35.88 28.13 -19.16
N ALA A 133 35.43 29.13 -18.39
CA ALA A 133 35.86 30.53 -18.51
C ALA A 133 35.16 31.40 -17.45
N ALA A 134 35.94 32.02 -16.56
CA ALA A 134 35.94 33.47 -16.30
C ALA A 134 36.49 33.78 -14.89
N MET A 135 37.76 34.17 -14.86
CA MET A 135 38.39 34.95 -13.79
C MET A 135 38.43 36.41 -14.25
N ALA A 136 37.81 37.34 -13.51
CA ALA A 136 38.31 38.70 -13.28
C ALA A 136 37.41 39.53 -12.32
N ALA A 137 38.01 39.90 -11.19
CA ALA A 137 37.94 41.15 -10.42
C ALA A 137 36.69 42.06 -10.44
N ALA A 138 36.15 42.41 -9.25
CA ALA A 138 36.53 43.62 -8.50
C ALA A 138 35.49 44.01 -7.41
N SER A 139 36.02 44.21 -6.20
CA SER A 139 35.61 45.07 -5.06
C SER A 139 34.29 45.88 -5.11
N ILE A 140 33.49 45.79 -4.02
CA ILE A 140 32.97 46.89 -3.14
C ILE A 140 31.85 46.35 -2.20
N LEU A 141 31.97 46.60 -0.89
CA LEU A 141 30.98 46.40 0.21
C LEU A 141 30.32 47.77 0.58
N PRO A 142 29.34 47.86 1.52
CA PRO A 142 28.06 47.15 1.64
C PRO A 142 26.88 48.14 1.87
N SER A 143 25.62 47.69 1.86
CA SER A 143 24.50 48.32 2.61
C SER A 143 23.32 47.35 2.80
N PRO A 144 22.60 47.37 3.95
CA PRO A 144 21.64 46.34 4.34
C PRO A 144 20.18 46.74 4.09
N LEU A 145 19.32 45.78 3.73
CA LEU A 145 17.86 45.87 3.74
C LEU A 145 17.26 44.47 4.11
N PRO A 146 15.99 44.41 4.56
CA PRO A 146 15.62 43.88 5.88
C PRO A 146 15.23 42.39 5.94
N LEU A 147 15.21 41.86 7.18
CA LEU A 147 14.72 40.55 7.59
C LEU A 147 13.38 40.17 6.93
N VAL A 148 13.39 39.09 6.15
CA VAL A 148 12.21 38.29 5.82
C VAL A 148 12.22 37.08 6.76
N PRO A 149 11.09 36.69 7.38
CA PRO A 149 11.07 35.57 8.32
C PRO A 149 11.34 34.24 7.59
N GLU A 150 12.29 33.48 8.14
CA GLU A 150 12.65 32.15 7.68
C GLU A 150 11.46 31.19 7.75
N THR A 151 11.21 30.53 6.63
CA THR A 151 10.40 29.31 6.53
C THR A 151 11.03 28.20 7.38
N PRO A 152 10.25 27.25 7.94
CA PRO A 152 10.81 26.26 8.83
C PRO A 152 11.76 25.33 8.07
N VAL A 153 13.01 25.36 8.50
CA VAL A 153 14.10 24.47 8.11
C VAL A 153 13.66 23.03 8.35
N VAL A 154 13.44 22.30 7.25
CA VAL A 154 13.38 20.84 7.25
C VAL A 154 14.72 20.35 7.76
N THR A 155 14.75 19.93 9.03
CA THR A 155 15.94 19.34 9.63
C THR A 155 16.08 17.94 9.06
N SER A 156 16.93 17.81 8.05
CA SER A 156 17.37 16.55 7.45
C SER A 156 18.27 15.81 8.42
N THR A 157 17.68 15.00 9.30
CA THR A 157 18.42 13.94 10.00
C THR A 157 18.66 12.79 9.03
N SER A 158 19.90 12.65 8.62
CA SER A 158 20.46 11.54 7.86
C SER A 158 20.41 10.23 8.65
N SER A 159 19.22 9.62 8.73
CA SER A 159 19.06 8.21 9.08
C SER A 159 19.23 7.37 7.82
N ILE A 160 20.13 6.40 7.85
CA ILE A 160 20.34 5.39 6.80
C ILE A 160 18.99 4.70 6.52
N THR A 161 18.23 5.20 5.55
CA THR A 161 17.03 4.52 5.08
C THR A 161 17.50 3.30 4.28
N PRO A 162 17.16 2.07 4.68
CA PRO A 162 17.41 0.92 3.82
C PRO A 162 16.72 1.22 2.48
N LYS A 163 17.45 1.09 1.37
CA LYS A 163 16.85 1.21 0.05
C LYS A 163 15.85 0.06 -0.11
N ILE A 164 14.56 0.39 -0.03
CA ILE A 164 13.45 -0.56 -0.14
C ILE A 164 12.93 -0.50 -1.58
N HIS A 165 12.69 -1.66 -2.19
CA HIS A 165 11.97 -1.75 -3.45
C HIS A 165 10.55 -2.24 -3.15
N ILE A 166 9.54 -1.58 -3.73
CA ILE A 166 8.14 -1.97 -3.53
C ILE A 166 7.64 -2.70 -4.76
N ASP A 167 7.42 -4.02 -4.65
CA ASP A 167 7.03 -4.85 -5.80
C ASP A 167 5.54 -4.67 -6.15
N ARG A 168 4.67 -4.62 -5.13
CA ARG A 168 3.21 -4.50 -5.29
C ARG A 168 2.62 -3.60 -4.22
N ILE A 169 1.54 -2.90 -4.57
CA ILE A 169 0.80 -2.02 -3.68
C ILE A 169 -0.60 -2.60 -3.44
N PHE A 170 -0.97 -2.74 -2.17
CA PHE A 170 -2.27 -3.22 -1.74
C PHE A 170 -3.01 -2.17 -0.92
N LEU A 171 -4.25 -1.90 -1.29
CA LEU A 171 -5.19 -1.14 -0.46
C LEU A 171 -6.02 -2.12 0.37
N ILE A 172 -5.89 -2.06 1.69
CA ILE A 172 -6.48 -3.05 2.61
C ILE A 172 -7.58 -2.46 3.51
N GLY A 173 -8.11 -1.30 3.12
CA GLY A 173 -9.29 -0.68 3.71
C GLY A 173 -9.02 0.55 4.57
N GLY A 174 -10.02 1.10 5.26
CA GLY A 174 -11.43 0.67 5.32
C GLY A 174 -12.32 1.38 4.30
N ALA A 175 -13.65 1.37 4.55
CA ALA A 175 -14.68 1.86 3.63
C ALA A 175 -14.34 3.17 2.90
N GLN A 176 -13.97 4.23 3.62
CA GLN A 176 -13.64 5.53 3.01
C GLN A 176 -12.47 5.48 2.01
N LEU A 177 -11.49 4.62 2.26
CA LEU A 177 -10.39 4.42 1.31
C LEU A 177 -10.79 3.47 0.19
N TYR A 178 -11.57 2.43 0.47
CA TYR A 178 -12.10 1.56 -0.57
C TYR A 178 -12.94 2.35 -1.58
N ASP A 179 -13.78 3.29 -1.13
CA ASP A 179 -14.55 4.18 -2.01
C ASP A 179 -13.63 4.94 -2.99
N GLN A 180 -12.56 5.55 -2.47
CA GLN A 180 -11.56 6.25 -3.29
C GLN A 180 -10.78 5.29 -4.20
N GLY A 181 -10.44 4.10 -3.69
CA GLY A 181 -9.66 3.11 -4.41
C GLY A 181 -10.40 2.52 -5.61
N VAL A 182 -11.67 2.16 -5.44
CA VAL A 182 -12.52 1.61 -6.51
C VAL A 182 -12.73 2.63 -7.63
N SER A 183 -12.89 3.92 -7.28
CA SER A 183 -13.01 4.99 -8.27
C SER A 183 -11.69 5.38 -8.95
N SER A 184 -10.55 4.90 -8.45
CA SER A 184 -9.24 5.22 -9.03
C SER A 184 -8.96 4.35 -10.27
N LYS A 185 -8.44 5.00 -11.32
CA LYS A 185 -7.98 4.32 -12.54
C LYS A 185 -6.75 3.44 -12.30
N ASP A 186 -6.02 3.70 -11.22
CA ASP A 186 -4.83 2.93 -10.84
C ASP A 186 -5.19 1.59 -10.14
N CYS A 187 -6.46 1.35 -9.79
CA CYS A 187 -6.91 0.10 -9.19
C CYS A 187 -7.24 -0.97 -10.23
N HIS A 188 -6.33 -1.92 -10.46
CA HIS A 188 -6.45 -2.91 -11.54
C HIS A 188 -7.15 -4.21 -11.11
N HIS A 189 -6.95 -4.62 -9.85
CA HIS A 189 -7.50 -5.87 -9.32
C HIS A 189 -8.17 -5.64 -7.98
N ILE A 190 -9.24 -6.40 -7.72
CA ILE A 190 -9.86 -6.51 -6.40
C ILE A 190 -9.87 -7.98 -6.03
N PHE A 191 -9.07 -8.33 -5.03
CA PHE A 191 -9.04 -9.64 -4.41
C PHE A 191 -10.08 -9.66 -3.29
N LEU A 192 -11.20 -10.31 -3.58
CA LEU A 192 -12.35 -10.34 -2.68
C LEU A 192 -12.56 -11.76 -2.14
N THR A 193 -12.44 -11.91 -0.83
CA THR A 193 -13.01 -13.06 -0.12
C THR A 193 -14.52 -12.84 0.01
N ARG A 194 -15.32 -13.56 -0.77
CA ARG A 194 -16.78 -13.45 -0.73
C ARG A 194 -17.32 -14.43 0.30
N ILE A 195 -17.93 -13.92 1.37
CA ILE A 195 -18.54 -14.73 2.42
C ILE A 195 -20.02 -14.94 2.09
N HIS A 196 -20.42 -16.21 1.98
CA HIS A 196 -21.74 -16.64 1.51
C HIS A 196 -22.78 -16.63 2.63
N THR A 197 -22.83 -15.53 3.37
CA THR A 197 -23.86 -15.25 4.37
C THR A 197 -24.08 -13.74 4.44
N THR A 198 -25.02 -13.31 5.27
CA THR A 198 -25.18 -11.91 5.64
C THR A 198 -25.05 -11.81 7.15
N VAL A 199 -24.19 -10.92 7.62
CA VAL A 199 -23.99 -10.65 9.05
C VAL A 199 -24.28 -9.19 9.33
N ASP A 200 -24.59 -8.88 10.59
CA ASP A 200 -24.77 -7.50 11.00
C ASP A 200 -23.47 -6.71 10.81
N CYS A 201 -23.55 -5.60 10.09
CA CYS A 201 -22.41 -4.76 9.73
C CYS A 201 -22.81 -3.28 9.83
N ASP A 202 -21.88 -2.45 10.29
CA ASP A 202 -22.01 -0.98 10.30
C ASP A 202 -21.14 -0.32 9.21
N THR A 203 -20.26 -1.10 8.60
CA THR A 203 -19.27 -0.64 7.63
C THR A 203 -19.35 -1.54 6.39
N PHE A 204 -19.45 -0.93 5.22
CA PHE A 204 -19.70 -1.62 3.96
C PHE A 204 -18.63 -1.29 2.92
N PHE A 205 -18.36 -2.26 2.04
CA PHE A 205 -17.56 -2.08 0.83
C PHE A 205 -18.43 -1.42 -0.26
N PRO A 206 -17.88 -0.47 -1.04
CA PRO A 206 -18.62 0.16 -2.14
C PRO A 206 -19.11 -0.87 -3.15
N LYS A 207 -20.27 -0.57 -3.75
CA LYS A 207 -20.76 -1.35 -4.88
C LYS A 207 -19.83 -1.14 -6.08
N LEU A 208 -19.35 -2.23 -6.65
CA LEU A 208 -18.54 -2.21 -7.87
C LEU A 208 -19.43 -2.00 -9.10
N SER A 209 -19.04 -1.08 -9.98
CA SER A 209 -19.71 -0.90 -11.27
C SER A 209 -19.29 -2.00 -12.24
N GLU A 210 -20.27 -2.69 -12.84
CA GLU A 210 -20.02 -3.69 -13.90
C GLU A 210 -19.41 -3.07 -15.17
N SER A 211 -19.51 -1.74 -15.33
CA SER A 211 -18.86 -1.00 -16.42
C SER A 211 -17.38 -0.74 -16.18
N GLU A 212 -16.89 -0.90 -14.95
CA GLU A 212 -15.50 -0.65 -14.57
C GLU A 212 -14.79 -1.91 -14.10
N TYR A 213 -15.53 -2.87 -13.54
CA TYR A 213 -14.98 -4.10 -13.00
C TYR A 213 -15.75 -5.32 -13.50
N LYS A 214 -15.01 -6.30 -14.01
CA LYS A 214 -15.53 -7.62 -14.39
C LYS A 214 -15.13 -8.65 -13.33
N LEU A 215 -16.14 -9.31 -12.75
CA LEU A 215 -15.92 -10.51 -11.94
C LEU A 215 -15.46 -11.66 -12.83
N LEU A 216 -14.33 -12.28 -12.47
CA LEU A 216 -13.89 -13.53 -13.09
C LEU A 216 -14.74 -14.69 -12.57
N SER A 217 -14.96 -15.71 -13.40
CA SER A 217 -15.60 -16.96 -12.93
C SER A 217 -14.77 -17.60 -11.81
N SER A 218 -15.37 -18.52 -11.05
CA SER A 218 -14.68 -19.16 -9.91
C SER A 218 -13.39 -19.89 -10.36
N SER A 219 -13.42 -20.59 -11.51
CA SER A 219 -12.25 -21.25 -12.09
C SER A 219 -11.19 -20.26 -12.59
N GLU A 220 -11.58 -19.16 -13.23
CA GLU A 220 -10.66 -18.10 -13.67
C GLU A 220 -10.03 -17.37 -12.48
N SER A 221 -10.80 -17.08 -11.43
CA SER A 221 -10.30 -16.46 -10.19
C SER A 221 -9.25 -17.35 -9.54
N HIS A 222 -9.53 -18.64 -9.41
CA HIS A 222 -8.61 -19.61 -8.84
C HIS A 222 -7.31 -19.71 -9.67
N ALA A 223 -7.41 -19.90 -10.98
CA ALA A 223 -6.25 -19.95 -11.87
C ALA A 223 -5.42 -18.65 -11.83
N PHE A 224 -6.09 -17.50 -11.79
CA PHE A 224 -5.44 -16.19 -11.66
C PHE A 224 -4.65 -16.10 -10.35
N LEU A 225 -5.24 -16.49 -9.22
CA LEU A 225 -4.60 -16.40 -7.91
C LEU A 225 -3.37 -17.31 -7.81
N GLU A 226 -3.44 -18.53 -8.33
CA GLU A 226 -2.29 -19.45 -8.36
C GLU A 226 -1.16 -18.89 -9.21
N GLN A 227 -1.47 -18.35 -10.39
CA GLN A 227 -0.49 -17.68 -11.25
C GLN A 227 0.08 -16.42 -10.59
N TYR A 228 -0.77 -15.63 -9.93
CA TYR A 228 -0.40 -14.36 -9.30
C TYR A 228 0.53 -14.55 -8.10
N LEU A 229 0.40 -15.68 -7.39
CA LEU A 229 1.20 -16.03 -6.21
C LEU A 229 2.34 -17.01 -6.52
N GLN A 230 2.32 -17.68 -7.68
CA GLN A 230 3.22 -18.77 -8.08
C GLN A 230 3.22 -19.93 -7.08
N GLU A 231 2.05 -20.24 -6.53
CA GLU A 231 1.86 -21.32 -5.57
C GLU A 231 0.38 -21.75 -5.53
N PRO A 232 0.08 -22.97 -5.05
CA PRO A 232 -1.29 -23.44 -4.93
C PRO A 232 -2.12 -22.57 -3.97
N VAL A 233 -3.38 -22.35 -4.33
CA VAL A 233 -4.37 -21.60 -3.55
C VAL A 233 -5.60 -22.48 -3.36
N GLU A 234 -6.20 -22.51 -2.18
CA GLU A 234 -7.45 -23.24 -1.98
C GLU A 234 -8.55 -22.64 -2.88
N GLY A 235 -9.14 -23.46 -3.74
CA GLY A 235 -10.18 -23.03 -4.70
C GLY A 235 -11.57 -23.53 -4.31
N GLY A 236 -12.59 -22.94 -4.91
CA GLY A 236 -13.99 -23.27 -4.64
C GLY A 236 -14.49 -22.75 -3.28
N ILE A 237 -15.55 -23.37 -2.78
CA ILE A 237 -16.15 -23.01 -1.49
C ILE A 237 -15.32 -23.60 -0.34
N ILE A 238 -14.87 -22.71 0.55
CA ILE A 238 -14.14 -23.02 1.76
C ILE A 238 -15.10 -22.90 2.94
N GLU A 239 -15.17 -23.95 3.74
CA GLU A 239 -15.92 -23.97 4.99
C GLU A 239 -14.96 -23.75 6.18
N GLU A 240 -15.19 -22.71 6.98
CA GLU A 240 -14.46 -22.45 8.21
C GLU A 240 -15.37 -21.79 9.26
N ALA A 241 -15.36 -22.30 10.50
CA ALA A 241 -16.07 -21.71 11.64
C ALA A 241 -17.58 -21.44 11.39
N GLY A 242 -18.22 -22.29 10.58
CA GLY A 242 -19.64 -22.15 10.21
C GLY A 242 -19.92 -21.15 9.09
N PHE A 243 -18.88 -20.61 8.45
CA PHE A 243 -18.97 -19.76 7.28
C PHE A 243 -18.53 -20.51 6.04
N ASN A 244 -19.27 -20.31 4.95
CA ASN A 244 -18.85 -20.67 3.60
C ASN A 244 -18.35 -19.41 2.90
N TYR A 245 -17.21 -19.49 2.23
CA TYR A 245 -16.67 -18.37 1.47
C TYR A 245 -15.79 -18.86 0.32
N GLU A 246 -15.49 -17.99 -0.63
CA GLU A 246 -14.57 -18.28 -1.73
C GLU A 246 -13.69 -17.07 -2.04
N TYR A 247 -12.55 -17.31 -2.68
CA TYR A 247 -11.68 -16.24 -3.18
C TYR A 247 -12.05 -15.89 -4.62
N THR A 248 -12.46 -14.64 -4.83
CA THR A 248 -12.86 -14.10 -6.12
C THR A 248 -11.94 -12.97 -6.56
N VAL A 249 -11.79 -12.78 -7.87
CA VAL A 249 -11.00 -11.71 -8.45
C VAL A 249 -11.88 -10.87 -9.36
N TYR A 250 -11.85 -9.55 -9.18
CA TYR A 250 -12.38 -8.61 -10.17
C TYR A 250 -11.20 -7.95 -10.89
N ASN A 251 -11.32 -7.87 -12.22
CA ASN A 251 -10.39 -7.13 -13.06
C ASN A 251 -11.05 -5.83 -13.52
N ARG A 252 -10.28 -4.74 -13.53
CA ARG A 252 -10.74 -3.51 -14.17
C ARG A 252 -10.87 -3.71 -15.68
N ILE A 253 -11.91 -3.15 -16.30
CA ILE A 253 -12.16 -3.16 -17.76
C ILE A 253 -12.01 -1.78 -18.39
#